data_AF-A0A183I5P1-F1
#
_entry.id   AF-A0A183I5P1-F1
#
_cell.length_a   1.000
_cell.length_b   1.000
_cell.length_c   1.000
_cell.angle_alpha   90.00
_cell.angle_beta   90.00
_cell.angle_gamma   90.00
#
_symmetry.space_group_name_H-M   'P 1'
#
loop_
_entity.id
_entity.type
_entity.pdbx_description
1 polymer ?
#
loop_
_entity_poly.entity_id
_entity_poly.type
_entity_poly.pdbx_seq_one_letter_code
_entity_poly.pdbx_strand_id
1 'polypeptide(L)'
;MKRTVCRLKAKQALSTFRMSSDLYKIIELNEREDCDKIQDILLQITGARSVPRVFIGGKCIGGCDDTMAAQRDGRLDQLLKEAGAI
;
A
#
# COMPACT_ATOMS: atom_id res chain seq x y z
N MET A 1 12.18 -10.74 -18.08
CA MET A 1 11.37 -11.80 -17.41
C MET A 1 10.64 -11.15 -16.23
N LYS A 2 9.35 -10.85 -16.39
CA LYS A 2 8.54 -10.02 -15.46
C LYS A 2 8.16 -10.82 -14.21
N ARG A 3 8.89 -10.62 -13.11
CA ARG A 3 8.53 -11.21 -11.80
C ARG A 3 7.64 -10.22 -11.05
N THR A 4 6.34 -10.38 -11.22
CA THR A 4 5.29 -9.57 -10.58
C THR A 4 4.93 -10.20 -9.23
N VAL A 5 5.26 -9.54 -8.13
CA VAL A 5 4.75 -9.90 -6.80
C VAL A 5 3.55 -8.98 -6.49
N CYS A 6 2.33 -9.54 -6.48
CA CYS A 6 1.11 -9.03 -5.84
C CYS A 6 0.66 -7.55 -6.05
N ARG A 7 1.25 -6.74 -6.96
CA ARG A 7 0.95 -5.30 -7.12
C ARG A 7 -0.44 -4.99 -7.70
N LEU A 8 -1.03 -5.88 -8.49
CA LEU A 8 -2.27 -5.57 -9.23
C LEU A 8 -3.49 -5.38 -8.33
N LYS A 9 -3.70 -6.25 -7.34
CA LYS A 9 -4.93 -6.25 -6.53
C LYS A 9 -4.99 -5.09 -5.53
N ALA A 10 -3.88 -4.79 -4.85
CA ALA A 10 -3.80 -3.63 -3.95
C ALA A 10 -3.99 -2.31 -4.72
N LYS A 11 -3.39 -2.19 -5.92
CA LYS A 11 -3.65 -1.06 -6.82
C LYS A 11 -5.10 -0.99 -7.28
N GLN A 12 -5.69 -2.13 -7.64
CA GLN A 12 -7.08 -2.20 -8.05
C GLN A 12 -7.99 -1.69 -6.94
N ALA A 13 -7.75 -2.11 -5.68
CA ALA A 13 -8.54 -1.64 -4.55
C ALA A 13 -8.50 -0.11 -4.44
N LEU A 14 -7.30 0.47 -4.46
CA LEU A 14 -7.13 1.92 -4.38
C LEU A 14 -7.65 2.66 -5.62
N SER A 15 -7.63 2.05 -6.80
CA SER A 15 -8.13 2.65 -8.05
C SER A 15 -9.65 2.80 -8.11
N THR A 16 -10.39 2.12 -7.21
CA THR A 16 -11.84 2.33 -7.09
C THR A 16 -12.19 3.70 -6.53
N PHE A 17 -11.26 4.32 -5.81
CA PHE A 17 -11.40 5.66 -5.24
C PHE A 17 -10.94 6.72 -6.24
N ARG A 18 -11.74 7.79 -6.39
CA ARG A 18 -11.38 8.95 -7.20
C ARG A 18 -10.46 9.88 -6.41
N MET A 19 -9.18 9.51 -6.31
CA MET A 19 -8.15 10.29 -5.63
C MET A 19 -7.36 11.14 -6.62
N SER A 20 -7.03 12.38 -6.28
CA SER A 20 -6.04 13.16 -7.05
C SER A 20 -4.68 12.47 -7.00
N SER A 21 -3.89 12.57 -8.07
CA SER A 21 -2.52 12.06 -8.11
C SER A 21 -1.62 12.67 -7.04
N ASP A 22 -1.98 13.85 -6.53
CA ASP A 22 -1.21 14.55 -5.50
C ASP A 22 -1.43 13.98 -4.08
N LEU A 23 -2.47 13.15 -3.90
CA LEU A 23 -2.88 12.60 -2.60
C LEU A 23 -2.32 11.20 -2.34
N TYR A 24 -1.68 10.57 -3.32
CA TYR A 24 -1.06 9.26 -3.14
C TYR A 24 0.23 9.12 -3.94
N LYS A 25 1.10 8.23 -3.48
CA LYS A 25 2.35 7.90 -4.17
C LYS A 25 2.52 6.39 -4.22
N ILE A 26 2.88 5.88 -5.39
CA ILE A 26 3.25 4.46 -5.54
C ILE A 26 4.75 4.36 -5.79
N ILE A 27 5.45 3.62 -4.94
CA ILE A 27 6.89 3.39 -5.05
C ILE A 27 7.12 1.96 -5.56
N GLU A 28 7.90 1.80 -6.63
CA GLU A 28 8.41 0.50 -7.09
C GLU A 28 9.72 0.17 -6.38
N LEU A 29 9.66 -0.69 -5.35
CA LEU A 29 10.86 -1.03 -4.58
C LEU A 29 11.84 -1.91 -5.36
N ASN A 30 11.34 -2.77 -6.25
CA ASN A 30 12.17 -3.69 -7.05
C ASN A 30 13.06 -2.98 -8.10
N GLU A 31 12.87 -1.68 -8.32
CA GLU A 31 13.67 -0.86 -9.25
C GLU A 31 14.69 0.02 -8.52
N ARG A 32 14.76 -0.08 -7.19
CA ARG A 32 15.68 0.71 -6.37
C ARG A 32 16.87 -0.12 -5.92
N GLU A 33 18.04 0.52 -5.88
CA GLU A 33 19.27 -0.09 -5.38
C GLU A 33 19.22 -0.39 -3.87
N ASP A 34 18.41 0.35 -3.11
CA ASP A 34 18.24 0.21 -1.66
C ASP A 34 17.05 -0.67 -1.26
N CYS A 35 16.52 -1.49 -2.19
CA CYS A 35 15.36 -2.37 -1.95
C CYS A 35 15.48 -3.20 -0.67
N ASP A 36 16.59 -3.91 -0.48
CA ASP A 36 16.79 -4.79 0.68
C ASP A 36 16.73 -4.02 2.01
N LYS A 37 17.41 -2.86 2.07
CA LYS A 37 17.42 -1.99 3.25
C LYS A 37 16.01 -1.49 3.58
N ILE A 38 15.24 -1.12 2.56
CA ILE A 38 13.86 -0.69 2.75
C ILE A 38 12.99 -1.85 3.24
N GLN A 39 13.14 -3.06 2.69
CA GLN A 39 12.37 -4.22 3.15
C GLN A 39 12.69 -4.58 4.61
N ASP A 40 13.94 -4.39 5.05
CA ASP A 40 14.32 -4.56 6.46
C ASP A 40 13.68 -3.50 7.36
N ILE A 41 13.65 -2.23 6.93
CA ILE A 41 12.93 -1.17 7.64
C ILE A 41 11.43 -1.46 7.69
N LEU A 42 10.83 -1.95 6.59
CA LEU A 42 9.41 -2.34 6.55
C LEU A 42 9.12 -3.46 7.55
N LEU A 43 10.02 -4.45 7.69
CA LEU A 43 9.88 -5.46 8.74
C LEU A 43 9.88 -4.83 10.13
N GLN A 44 10.77 -3.88 10.39
CA GLN A 44 10.86 -3.21 11.69
C GLN A 44 9.60 -2.39 12.01
N ILE A 45 9.06 -1.65 11.05
CA ILE A 45 7.96 -0.69 11.30
C ILE A 45 6.57 -1.26 11.02
N THR A 46 6.45 -2.34 10.23
CA THR A 46 5.16 -2.95 9.87
C THR A 46 5.05 -4.43 10.21
N GLY A 47 6.13 -5.06 10.72
CA GLY A 47 6.16 -6.50 11.01
C GLY A 47 6.27 -7.41 9.78
N ALA A 48 6.50 -6.88 8.56
CA ALA A 48 6.65 -7.70 7.36
C ALA A 48 7.59 -7.07 6.31
N ARG A 49 8.46 -7.89 5.71
CA ARG A 49 9.34 -7.50 4.57
C ARG A 49 8.60 -7.44 3.23
N SER A 50 7.45 -8.10 3.12
CA SER A 50 6.80 -8.40 1.84
C SER A 50 6.04 -7.21 1.27
N VAL A 51 6.21 -6.98 -0.03
CA VAL A 51 5.41 -6.00 -0.78
C VAL A 51 4.14 -6.64 -1.36
N PRO A 52 3.05 -5.87 -1.55
CA PRO A 52 2.90 -4.46 -1.20
C PRO A 52 2.83 -4.24 0.32
N ARG A 53 3.23 -3.03 0.76
CA ARG A 53 2.92 -2.45 2.08
C ARG A 53 2.15 -1.15 1.83
N VAL A 54 0.95 -1.03 2.38
CA VAL A 54 0.09 0.14 2.17
C VAL A 54 0.09 1.01 3.42
N PHE A 55 0.26 2.31 3.22
CA PHE A 55 0.25 3.31 4.28
C PHE A 55 -0.81 4.37 3.97
N ILE A 56 -1.64 4.71 4.97
CA ILE A 56 -2.66 5.75 4.89
C ILE A 56 -2.53 6.62 6.14
N GLY A 57 -2.47 7.94 5.97
CA GLY A 57 -2.29 8.87 7.09
C GLY A 57 -1.04 8.59 7.93
N GLY A 58 0.03 8.07 7.32
CA GLY A 58 1.28 7.69 8.01
C GLY A 58 1.25 6.35 8.74
N LYS A 59 0.13 5.62 8.75
CA LYS A 59 -0.01 4.31 9.41
C LYS A 59 0.00 3.17 8.40
N CYS A 60 0.73 2.09 8.69
CA CYS A 60 0.66 0.89 7.87
C CYS A 60 -0.65 0.14 8.12
N ILE A 61 -1.38 -0.15 7.05
CA ILE A 61 -2.64 -0.92 7.11
C ILE A 61 -2.42 -2.39 6.73
N GLY A 62 -1.20 -2.76 6.34
CA GLY A 62 -0.81 -4.12 5.98
C GLY A 62 -0.46 -4.30 4.51
N GLY A 63 -0.69 -5.51 4.00
CA GLY A 63 -0.40 -5.92 2.64
C GLY A 63 -1.62 -5.95 1.72
N CYS A 64 -1.52 -6.76 0.66
CA CYS A 64 -2.61 -6.89 -0.32
C CYS A 64 -3.89 -7.43 0.32
N ASP A 65 -3.81 -8.51 1.08
CA ASP A 65 -4.99 -9.15 1.67
C ASP A 65 -5.65 -8.24 2.71
N ASP A 66 -4.84 -7.56 3.54
CA ASP A 66 -5.33 -6.58 4.52
C ASP A 66 -6.04 -5.41 3.83
N THR A 67 -5.49 -4.91 2.71
CA THR A 67 -6.09 -3.80 1.94
C THR A 67 -7.40 -4.23 1.29
N MET A 68 -7.46 -5.44 0.73
CA MET A 68 -8.69 -5.99 0.13
C MET A 68 -9.76 -6.25 1.19
N ALA A 69 -9.36 -6.73 2.37
CA ALA A 69 -10.27 -6.90 3.50
C ALA A 69 -10.82 -5.54 3.96
N ALA A 70 -9.96 -4.54 4.13
CA ALA A 70 -10.35 -3.17 4.49
C ALA A 70 -11.29 -2.53 3.46
N GLN A 71 -11.14 -2.85 2.17
CA GLN A 71 -12.09 -2.40 1.15
C GLN A 71 -13.46 -3.07 1.31
N ARG A 72 -13.48 -4.39 1.55
CA ARG A 72 -14.72 -5.17 1.68
C ARG A 72 -15.51 -4.82 2.93
N ASP A 73 -14.81 -4.52 4.03
CA ASP A 73 -15.42 -4.18 5.33
C ASP A 73 -15.76 -2.68 5.47
N GLY A 74 -15.40 -1.85 4.47
CA GLY A 74 -15.67 -0.40 4.44
C GLY A 74 -14.65 0.46 5.20
N ARG A 75 -13.71 -0.15 5.94
CA ARG A 75 -12.68 0.57 6.70
C ARG A 75 -11.72 1.36 5.83
N LEU A 76 -11.47 0.92 4.59
CA LEU A 76 -10.59 1.62 3.66
C LEU A 76 -11.14 3.01 3.31
N ASP A 77 -12.45 3.13 3.09
CA ASP A 77 -13.13 4.41 2.81
C ASP A 77 -13.02 5.36 4.02
N GLN A 78 -13.25 4.84 5.24
CA GLN A 78 -13.08 5.61 6.46
C GLN A 78 -11.65 6.13 6.63
N LEU A 79 -10.64 5.27 6.44
CA LEU A 79 -9.23 5.67 6.57
C LEU A 79 -8.83 6.73 5.54
N LEU A 80 -9.35 6.65 4.31
CA LEU A 80 -9.08 7.64 3.27
C LEU A 80 -9.74 8.99 3.58
N LYS A 81 -10.98 9.00 4.11
CA LYS A 81 -11.66 10.21 4.58
C LYS A 81 -10.93 10.87 5.75
N GLU A 82 -10.52 10.08 6.74
CA GLU A 82 -9.74 10.58 7.89
C GLU A 82 -8.39 11.17 7.44
N ALA A 83 -7.80 10.64 6.38
CA ALA A 83 -6.57 11.16 5.78
C ALA A 83 -6.80 12.35 4.81
N GLY A 84 -8.05 12.77 4.57
CA GLY A 84 -8.39 13.83 3.61
C GLY A 84 -8.05 13.47 2.16
N ALA A 85 -8.05 12.18 1.85
CA ALA A 85 -7.61 11.65 0.56
C ALA A 85 -8.77 11.44 -0.42
N ILE A 86 -10.01 11.42 0.10
CA ILE A 86 -11.31 11.40 -0.62
C ILE A 86 -12.34 12.25 0.11
#